data_AF-A0A353CP44-F1
#
_entry.id   AF-A0A353CP44-F1
#
_cell.length_a   1.000
_cell.length_b   1.000
_cell.length_c   1.000
_cell.angle_alpha   90.00
_cell.angle_beta   90.00
_cell.angle_gamma   90.00
#
_symmetry.space_group_name_H-M   'P 1'
#
loop_
_entity.id
_entity.type
_entity.pdbx_description
1 polymer ?
#
loop_
_entity_poly.entity_id
_entity_poly.type
_entity_poly.pdbx_seq_one_letter_code
_entity_poly.pdbx_strand_id
1 'polypeptide(L)'
;MATKSSMRIDCPSCGESFDADFWTVVRGDRDTGLKEAIISGEFDLLMCPRCRGVFSHEETFIYLDTEKEILAFVMPSSYSGESEKWTAKMREDYEAVRPTLFQGQPVDHEPRCLFGIDELTALLLRDRDAEEETDVMEFMAREADLRVAHLLPSRARERDILFSVPYSGPEPTRGAAIEALKKIEAANDALVRVRKTRELFEKLSGDPLPFLKK
;
A
#
# COMPACT_ATOMS: atom_id res chain seq x y z
N MET A 1 6.31 2.41 -15.68
CA MET A 1 6.35 1.15 -16.41
C MET A 1 7.13 0.20 -15.56
N ALA A 2 6.58 -0.98 -15.30
CA ALA A 2 7.32 -2.04 -14.64
C ALA A 2 8.53 -2.50 -15.47
N THR A 3 9.59 -2.94 -14.80
CA THR A 3 10.85 -3.37 -15.42
C THR A 3 11.09 -4.84 -15.11
N LYS A 4 11.61 -5.59 -16.09
CA LYS A 4 11.96 -7.01 -15.94
C LYS A 4 13.46 -7.26 -16.06
N SER A 5 13.93 -8.32 -15.43
CA SER A 5 15.24 -8.93 -15.69
C SER A 5 15.09 -10.42 -15.91
N SER A 6 15.79 -10.95 -16.92
CA SER A 6 15.87 -12.39 -17.17
C SER A 6 16.98 -13.00 -16.33
N MET A 7 16.72 -14.15 -15.71
CA MET A 7 17.73 -14.94 -15.00
C MET A 7 17.48 -16.43 -15.17
N ARG A 8 18.57 -17.20 -15.03
CA ARG A 8 18.53 -18.66 -15.12
C ARG A 8 18.16 -19.25 -13.78
N ILE A 9 17.13 -20.09 -13.77
CA ILE A 9 16.62 -20.78 -12.59
C ILE A 9 16.52 -22.29 -12.82
N ASP A 10 16.41 -23.05 -11.73
CA ASP A 10 16.28 -24.50 -11.77
C ASP A 10 14.89 -24.95 -11.30
N CYS A 11 14.26 -25.86 -12.05
CA CYS A 11 12.98 -26.43 -11.65
C CYS A 11 13.15 -27.32 -10.40
N PRO A 12 12.42 -27.07 -9.30
CA PRO A 12 12.55 -27.85 -8.08
C PRO A 12 12.06 -29.31 -8.24
N SER A 13 11.21 -29.59 -9.23
CA SER A 13 10.63 -30.93 -9.44
C SER A 13 11.48 -31.84 -10.34
N CYS A 14 12.14 -31.30 -11.38
CA CYS A 14 12.86 -32.10 -12.36
C CYS A 14 14.31 -31.68 -12.62
N GLY A 15 14.77 -30.58 -12.00
CA GLY A 15 16.13 -30.07 -12.14
C GLY A 15 16.46 -29.41 -13.48
N GLU A 16 15.47 -29.21 -14.35
CA GLU A 16 15.69 -28.50 -15.62
C GLU A 16 16.00 -27.02 -15.35
N SER A 17 17.10 -26.51 -15.91
CA SER A 17 17.40 -25.09 -15.88
C SER A 17 16.78 -24.36 -17.07
N PHE A 18 16.15 -23.22 -16.84
CA PHE A 18 15.62 -22.38 -17.91
C PHE A 18 15.68 -20.89 -17.53
N ASP A 19 15.59 -20.02 -18.52
CA ASP A 19 15.54 -18.57 -18.31
C ASP A 19 14.11 -18.13 -18.01
N ALA A 20 13.95 -17.32 -16.96
CA ALA A 20 12.67 -16.74 -16.55
C ALA A 20 12.82 -15.23 -16.34
N ASP A 21 11.75 -14.50 -16.66
CA ASP A 21 11.67 -13.06 -16.44
C ASP A 21 11.07 -12.76 -15.07
N PHE A 22 11.78 -11.96 -14.28
CA PHE A 22 11.32 -11.45 -12.99
C PHE A 22 11.12 -9.95 -13.04
N TRP A 23 10.09 -9.47 -12.35
CA TRP A 23 9.88 -8.03 -12.19
C TRP A 23 10.88 -7.49 -11.17
N THR A 24 11.56 -6.40 -11.52
CA THR A 24 12.49 -5.70 -10.61
C THR A 24 11.88 -4.44 -10.02
N VAL A 25 10.93 -3.83 -10.75
CA VAL A 25 10.12 -2.71 -10.29
C VAL A 25 8.69 -2.91 -10.76
N VAL A 26 7.73 -2.83 -9.83
CA VAL A 26 6.28 -2.90 -10.08
C VAL A 26 5.65 -1.56 -9.71
N ARG A 27 4.94 -0.93 -10.67
CA ARG A 27 4.23 0.34 -10.46
C ARG A 27 2.76 0.07 -10.17
N GLY A 28 2.40 -0.11 -8.90
CA GLY A 28 1.02 -0.39 -8.48
C GLY A 28 0.02 0.70 -8.87
N ASP A 29 0.50 1.94 -9.01
CA ASP A 29 -0.28 3.10 -9.48
C ASP A 29 -0.60 3.07 -10.99
N ARG A 30 0.09 2.23 -11.78
CA ARG A 30 -0.03 2.21 -13.25
C ARG A 30 -0.34 0.83 -13.83
N ASP A 31 0.22 -0.20 -13.21
CA ASP A 31 0.18 -1.58 -13.67
C ASP A 31 -0.82 -2.37 -12.81
N THR A 32 -2.11 -2.02 -12.92
CA THR A 32 -3.18 -2.61 -12.09
C THR A 32 -3.28 -4.14 -12.21
N GLY A 33 -3.01 -4.70 -13.40
CA GLY A 33 -2.97 -6.15 -13.58
C GLY A 33 -1.87 -6.83 -12.75
N LEU A 34 -0.71 -6.19 -12.56
CA LEU A 34 0.34 -6.73 -11.68
C LEU A 34 -0.02 -6.58 -10.20
N LYS A 35 -0.65 -5.48 -9.82
CA LYS A 35 -1.20 -5.31 -8.47
C LYS A 35 -2.20 -6.42 -8.14
N GLU A 36 -3.13 -6.71 -9.06
CA GLU A 36 -4.10 -7.80 -8.86
C GLU A 36 -3.42 -9.17 -8.82
N ALA A 37 -2.40 -9.44 -9.66
CA ALA A 37 -1.65 -10.69 -9.61
C ALA A 37 -0.93 -10.90 -8.26
N ILE A 38 -0.42 -9.83 -7.64
CA ILE A 38 0.16 -9.88 -6.29
C ILE A 38 -0.94 -10.25 -5.27
N ILE A 39 -2.09 -9.57 -5.35
CA ILE A 39 -3.21 -9.78 -4.43
C ILE A 39 -3.80 -11.20 -4.58
N SER A 40 -3.89 -11.74 -5.79
CA SER A 40 -4.43 -13.08 -6.09
C SER A 40 -3.44 -14.21 -5.80
N GLY A 41 -2.17 -13.91 -5.52
CA GLY A 41 -1.11 -14.91 -5.34
C GLY A 41 -0.63 -15.54 -6.66
N GLU A 42 -0.88 -14.88 -7.79
CA GLU A 42 -0.44 -15.30 -9.12
C GLU A 42 0.90 -14.68 -9.55
N PHE A 43 1.44 -13.77 -8.73
CA PHE A 43 2.73 -13.15 -8.95
C PHE A 43 3.89 -14.14 -8.79
N ASP A 44 4.89 -14.06 -9.66
CA ASP A 44 6.08 -14.92 -9.70
C ASP A 44 5.80 -16.44 -9.73
N LEU A 45 4.67 -16.83 -10.31
CA LEU A 45 4.39 -18.22 -10.67
C LEU A 45 5.05 -18.59 -12.00
N LEU A 46 5.81 -19.66 -11.96
CA LEU A 46 6.57 -20.17 -13.10
C LEU A 46 6.12 -21.57 -13.46
N MET A 47 6.09 -21.86 -14.76
CA MET A 47 5.79 -23.18 -15.28
C MET A 47 7.03 -23.76 -15.95
N CYS A 48 7.52 -24.90 -15.45
CA CYS A 48 8.66 -25.57 -16.06
C CYS A 48 8.33 -26.03 -17.49
N PRO A 49 9.15 -25.69 -18.50
CA PRO A 49 8.89 -26.08 -19.89
C PRO A 49 8.99 -27.59 -20.13
N ARG A 50 9.72 -28.31 -19.25
CA ARG A 50 9.95 -29.76 -19.37
C ARG A 50 8.87 -30.59 -18.67
N CYS A 51 8.67 -30.40 -17.37
CA CYS A 51 7.74 -31.22 -16.59
C CYS A 51 6.35 -30.59 -16.43
N ARG A 52 6.17 -29.32 -16.83
CA ARG A 52 4.95 -28.52 -16.63
C ARG A 52 4.56 -28.31 -15.17
N GLY A 53 5.46 -28.60 -14.24
CA GLY A 53 5.29 -28.28 -12.83
C GLY A 53 5.23 -26.77 -12.64
N VAL A 54 4.26 -26.31 -11.84
CA VAL A 54 4.10 -24.91 -11.45
C VAL A 54 4.74 -24.72 -10.08
N PHE A 55 5.54 -23.68 -9.92
CA PHE A 55 6.19 -23.33 -8.66
C PHE A 55 6.41 -21.82 -8.56
N SER A 56 6.52 -21.32 -7.34
CA SER A 56 6.92 -19.94 -7.07
C SER A 56 8.44 -19.85 -6.93
N HIS A 57 8.99 -18.72 -7.35
CA HIS A 57 10.40 -18.37 -7.14
C HIS A 57 10.48 -16.90 -6.77
N GLU A 58 10.88 -16.60 -5.54
CA GLU A 58 10.92 -15.23 -5.05
C GLU A 58 12.24 -14.55 -5.41
N GLU A 59 12.14 -13.40 -6.06
CA GLU A 59 13.26 -12.49 -6.28
C GLU A 59 13.02 -11.14 -5.62
N THR A 60 14.10 -10.39 -5.40
CA THR A 60 13.97 -9.05 -4.81
C THR A 60 13.40 -8.08 -5.85
N PHE A 61 12.38 -7.32 -5.47
CA PHE A 61 11.81 -6.28 -6.32
C PHE A 61 11.31 -5.07 -5.54
N ILE A 62 11.10 -3.95 -6.24
CA ILE A 62 10.55 -2.72 -5.67
C ILE A 62 9.08 -2.58 -6.09
N TYR A 63 8.19 -2.49 -5.13
CA TYR A 63 6.80 -2.07 -5.34
C TYR A 63 6.67 -0.56 -5.06
N LEU A 64 6.12 0.18 -6.03
CA LEU A 64 5.88 1.61 -5.92
C LEU A 64 4.44 1.94 -6.30
N ASP A 65 3.73 2.58 -5.38
CA ASP A 65 2.41 3.18 -5.60
C ASP A 65 2.42 4.58 -5.00
N THR A 66 2.65 5.58 -5.86
CA THR A 66 2.79 6.98 -5.43
C THR A 66 1.46 7.57 -4.97
N GLU A 67 0.33 7.09 -5.48
CA GLU A 67 -0.99 7.60 -5.09
C GLU A 67 -1.34 7.18 -3.67
N LYS A 68 -0.95 5.95 -3.31
CA LYS A 68 -1.13 5.36 -1.99
C LYS A 68 0.06 5.56 -1.05
N GLU A 69 1.08 6.31 -1.45
CA GLU A 69 2.28 6.52 -0.62
C GLU A 69 2.91 5.20 -0.15
N ILE A 70 3.10 4.26 -1.08
CA ILE A 70 3.77 2.98 -0.85
C ILE A 70 5.06 2.96 -1.67
N LEU A 71 6.17 2.84 -0.97
CA LEU A 71 7.43 2.36 -1.52
C LEU A 71 7.85 1.16 -0.68
N ALA A 72 7.91 -0.02 -1.30
CA ALA A 72 8.31 -1.24 -0.62
C ALA A 72 9.41 -1.97 -1.40
N PHE A 73 10.45 -2.37 -0.69
CA PHE A 73 11.43 -3.35 -1.15
C PHE A 73 10.94 -4.70 -0.65
N VAL A 74 10.54 -5.56 -1.58
CA VAL A 74 10.08 -6.91 -1.29
C VAL A 74 11.26 -7.84 -1.47
N MET A 75 11.75 -8.36 -0.35
CA MET A 75 12.83 -9.33 -0.28
C MET A 75 12.23 -10.74 -0.28
N PRO A 76 12.97 -11.78 -0.69
CA PRO A 76 12.56 -13.16 -0.48
C PRO A 76 12.26 -13.46 1.00
N SER A 77 11.23 -14.25 1.26
CA SER A 77 10.83 -14.74 2.59
C SER A 77 11.97 -15.44 3.33
N SER A 78 12.86 -16.10 2.58
CA SER A 78 14.08 -16.75 3.10
C SER A 78 15.04 -15.78 3.80
N TYR A 79 14.96 -14.48 3.51
CA TYR A 79 15.81 -13.45 4.13
C TYR A 79 15.30 -12.97 5.49
N SER A 80 14.10 -13.39 5.92
CA SER A 80 13.48 -12.97 7.18
C SER A 80 14.36 -13.24 8.42
N GLY A 81 15.14 -14.33 8.42
CA GLY A 81 16.08 -14.67 9.49
C GLY A 81 17.25 -13.69 9.66
N GLU A 82 17.56 -12.90 8.63
CA GLU A 82 18.59 -11.84 8.64
C GLU A 82 17.95 -10.46 8.38
N SER A 83 16.71 -10.26 8.83
CA SER A 83 15.90 -9.08 8.51
C SER A 83 16.57 -7.74 8.85
N GLU A 84 17.28 -7.65 9.97
CA GLU A 84 18.01 -6.43 10.37
C GLU A 84 19.09 -6.04 9.35
N LYS A 85 19.88 -7.03 8.92
CA LYS A 85 20.95 -6.85 7.93
C LYS A 85 20.39 -6.37 6.59
N TRP A 86 19.33 -7.03 6.12
CA TRP A 86 18.72 -6.68 4.84
C TRP A 86 17.98 -5.35 4.88
N THR A 87 17.35 -5.02 6.00
CA THR A 87 16.71 -3.70 6.21
C THR A 87 17.75 -2.58 6.24
N ALA A 88 18.90 -2.79 6.91
CA ALA A 88 19.99 -1.83 6.92
C ALA A 88 20.57 -1.61 5.52
N LYS A 89 20.82 -2.70 4.78
CA LYS A 89 21.30 -2.63 3.40
C LYS A 89 20.30 -1.91 2.48
N MET A 90 19.02 -2.26 2.56
CA MET A 90 17.97 -1.59 1.79
C MET A 90 17.95 -0.09 2.05
N ARG A 91 18.07 0.33 3.32
CA ARG A 91 18.08 1.75 3.69
C ARG A 91 19.28 2.48 3.07
N GLU A 92 20.46 1.86 3.10
CA GLU A 92 21.66 2.41 2.46
C GLU A 92 21.48 2.56 0.94
N ASP A 93 21.00 1.50 0.28
CA ASP A 93 20.74 1.50 -1.17
C ASP A 93 19.68 2.55 -1.54
N TYR A 94 18.61 2.67 -0.73
CA TYR A 94 17.56 3.66 -0.91
C TYR A 94 18.10 5.09 -0.81
N GLU A 95 18.84 5.42 0.24
CA GLU A 95 19.40 6.78 0.42
C GLU A 95 20.34 7.17 -0.73
N ALA A 96 21.09 6.21 -1.28
CA ALA A 96 21.95 6.45 -2.43
C ALA A 96 21.17 6.80 -3.71
N VAL A 97 19.99 6.20 -3.92
CA VAL A 97 19.20 6.37 -5.15
C VAL A 97 18.04 7.36 -5.03
N ARG A 98 17.63 7.71 -3.80
CA ARG A 98 16.47 8.57 -3.49
C ARG A 98 16.44 9.88 -4.30
N PRO A 99 17.54 10.66 -4.46
CA PRO A 99 17.51 11.90 -5.21
C PRO A 99 17.11 11.71 -6.69
N THR A 100 17.56 10.60 -7.28
CA THR A 100 17.34 10.25 -8.68
C THR A 100 15.97 9.62 -8.88
N LEU A 101 15.54 8.75 -7.95
CA LEU A 101 14.29 8.02 -8.03
C LEU A 101 13.06 8.94 -8.05
N PHE A 102 13.12 10.04 -7.30
CA PHE A 102 12.04 11.01 -7.18
C PHE A 102 12.30 12.33 -7.90
N GLN A 103 13.37 12.43 -8.70
CA GLN A 103 13.72 13.67 -9.43
C GLN A 103 13.77 14.91 -8.52
N GLY A 104 14.20 14.73 -7.26
CA GLY A 104 14.20 15.80 -6.26
C GLY A 104 12.84 16.16 -5.66
N GLN A 105 11.76 15.43 -5.97
CA GLN A 105 10.47 15.60 -5.30
C GLN A 105 10.55 15.11 -3.84
N PRO A 106 10.03 15.88 -2.88
CA PRO A 106 9.93 15.43 -1.50
C PRO A 106 8.97 14.24 -1.41
N VAL A 107 9.47 13.15 -0.86
CA VAL A 107 8.66 11.97 -0.50
C VAL A 107 8.62 11.90 1.01
N ASP A 108 7.42 12.10 1.55
CA ASP A 108 7.15 12.16 3.00
C ASP A 108 6.87 10.78 3.62
N HIS A 109 7.00 9.71 2.85
CA HIS A 109 6.87 8.32 3.32
C HIS A 109 8.20 7.55 3.18
N GLU A 110 8.58 6.85 4.25
CA GLU A 110 9.78 6.01 4.30
C GLU A 110 9.59 4.71 3.50
N PRO A 111 10.65 4.16 2.89
CA PRO A 111 10.59 2.85 2.26
C PRO A 111 10.30 1.76 3.29
N ARG A 112 9.46 0.79 2.91
CA ARG A 112 9.23 -0.43 3.70
C ARG A 112 10.14 -1.54 3.21
N CYS A 113 10.72 -2.30 4.13
CA CYS A 113 11.36 -3.57 3.83
C CYS A 113 10.36 -4.67 4.17
N LEU A 114 9.93 -5.45 3.19
CA LEU A 114 8.99 -6.56 3.36
C LEU A 114 9.71 -7.87 3.04
N PHE A 115 9.39 -8.94 3.76
CA PHE A 115 10.00 -10.26 3.58
C PHE A 115 8.97 -11.28 3.11
N GLY A 116 8.99 -11.54 1.81
CA GLY A 116 8.04 -12.38 1.10
C GLY A 116 6.90 -11.58 0.48
N ILE A 117 6.31 -12.13 -0.57
CA ILE A 117 5.20 -11.49 -1.28
C ILE A 117 3.95 -11.36 -0.39
N ASP A 118 3.76 -12.29 0.55
CA ASP A 118 2.60 -12.33 1.45
C ASP A 118 2.48 -11.07 2.32
N GLU A 119 3.59 -10.48 2.75
CA GLU A 119 3.58 -9.22 3.52
C GLU A 119 3.08 -8.05 2.67
N LEU A 120 3.48 -8.00 1.39
CA LEU A 120 2.97 -7.00 0.45
C LEU A 120 1.49 -7.25 0.17
N THR A 121 1.09 -8.49 -0.08
CA THR A 121 -0.31 -8.86 -0.31
C THR A 121 -1.19 -8.47 0.88
N ALA A 122 -0.77 -8.76 2.11
CA ALA A 122 -1.49 -8.36 3.32
C ALA A 122 -1.60 -6.83 3.46
N LEU A 123 -0.57 -6.08 3.07
CA LEU A 123 -0.59 -4.62 3.04
C LEU A 123 -1.63 -4.10 2.03
N LEU A 124 -1.61 -4.63 0.80
CA LEU A 124 -2.51 -4.21 -0.28
C LEU A 124 -3.96 -4.58 0.00
N LEU A 125 -4.21 -5.76 0.58
CA LEU A 125 -5.54 -6.18 1.01
C LEU A 125 -6.10 -5.25 2.08
N ARG A 126 -5.29 -4.90 3.09
CA ARG A 126 -5.71 -3.96 4.14
C ARG A 126 -6.06 -2.59 3.57
N ASP A 127 -5.28 -2.11 2.62
CA ASP A 127 -5.56 -0.85 1.93
C ASP A 127 -6.86 -0.94 1.13
N ARG A 128 -7.09 -2.05 0.41
CA ARG A 128 -8.33 -2.28 -0.32
C ARG A 128 -9.54 -2.26 0.60
N ASP A 129 -9.47 -2.94 1.74
CA ASP A 129 -10.55 -2.92 2.75
C ASP A 129 -10.82 -1.49 3.26
N ALA A 130 -9.77 -0.68 3.45
CA ALA A 130 -9.91 0.70 3.87
C ALA A 130 -10.46 1.61 2.76
N GLU A 131 -10.11 1.36 1.50
CA GLU A 131 -10.65 2.03 0.31
C GLU A 131 -12.15 1.76 0.18
N GLU A 132 -12.57 0.50 0.25
CA GLU A 132 -13.99 0.12 0.15
C GLU A 132 -14.82 0.82 1.23
N GLU A 133 -14.35 0.83 2.48
CA GLU A 133 -15.04 1.53 3.56
C GLU A 133 -15.04 3.05 3.37
N THR A 134 -13.95 3.62 2.85
CA THR A 134 -13.84 5.04 2.50
C THR A 134 -14.84 5.40 1.39
N ASP A 135 -14.98 4.57 0.37
CA ASP A 135 -15.91 4.80 -0.74
C ASP A 135 -17.37 4.80 -0.26
N VAL A 136 -17.72 3.86 0.62
CA VAL A 136 -19.06 3.84 1.24
C VAL A 136 -19.28 5.10 2.07
N MET A 137 -18.30 5.51 2.88
CA MET A 137 -18.37 6.75 3.65
C MET A 137 -18.54 7.97 2.73
N GLU A 138 -17.76 8.08 1.64
CA GLU A 138 -17.84 9.21 0.70
C GLU A 138 -19.20 9.27 0.01
N PHE A 139 -19.76 8.13 -0.36
CA PHE A 139 -21.11 8.04 -0.90
C PHE A 139 -22.13 8.59 0.11
N MET A 140 -22.08 8.14 1.37
CA MET A 140 -22.97 8.63 2.42
C MET A 140 -22.77 10.11 2.73
N ALA A 141 -21.53 10.61 2.65
CA ALA A 141 -21.22 12.02 2.83
C ALA A 141 -21.90 12.88 1.75
N ARG A 142 -21.85 12.45 0.49
CA ARG A 142 -22.52 13.14 -0.63
C ARG A 142 -24.04 13.17 -0.46
N GLU A 143 -24.65 12.06 -0.07
CA GLU A 143 -26.10 11.99 0.23
C GLU A 143 -26.50 12.89 1.40
N ALA A 144 -25.56 13.17 2.31
CA ALA A 144 -25.77 14.01 3.48
C ALA A 144 -25.39 15.49 3.27
N ASP A 145 -25.10 15.90 2.03
CA ASP A 145 -24.60 17.23 1.63
C ASP A 145 -23.30 17.65 2.34
N LEU A 146 -22.45 16.68 2.65
CA LEU A 146 -21.13 16.89 3.28
C LEU A 146 -20.04 16.96 2.21
N ARG A 147 -18.99 17.72 2.51
CA ARG A 147 -17.77 17.75 1.68
C ARG A 147 -16.80 16.68 2.16
N VAL A 148 -15.84 16.32 1.32
CA VAL A 148 -14.83 15.30 1.62
C VAL A 148 -13.43 15.92 1.47
N ALA A 149 -12.55 15.61 2.42
CA ALA A 149 -11.14 15.97 2.38
C ALA A 149 -10.27 14.71 2.40
N HIS A 150 -9.27 14.64 1.52
CA HIS A 150 -8.37 13.48 1.46
C HIS A 150 -7.28 13.56 2.52
N LEU A 151 -7.01 12.43 3.17
CA LEU A 151 -5.91 12.28 4.10
C LEU A 151 -4.68 11.71 3.38
N LEU A 152 -3.50 11.89 3.98
CA LEU A 152 -2.26 11.25 3.55
C LEU A 152 -2.40 9.72 3.74
N PRO A 153 -2.40 8.91 2.66
CA PRO A 153 -2.63 7.47 2.76
C PRO A 153 -1.65 6.76 3.69
N SER A 154 -0.38 7.17 3.70
CA SER A 154 0.63 6.63 4.62
C SER A 154 0.23 6.79 6.08
N ARG A 155 -0.24 7.99 6.47
CA ARG A 155 -0.64 8.33 7.85
C ARG A 155 -1.95 7.69 8.24
N ALA A 156 -2.88 7.58 7.29
CA ALA A 156 -4.14 6.88 7.49
C ALA A 156 -3.92 5.38 7.72
N ARG A 157 -3.09 4.75 6.87
CA ARG A 157 -2.74 3.33 6.97
C ARG A 157 -2.07 2.97 8.30
N GLU A 158 -1.13 3.79 8.77
CA GLU A 158 -0.47 3.62 10.08
C GLU A 158 -1.46 3.53 11.25
N ARG A 159 -2.64 4.15 11.12
CA ARG A 159 -3.64 4.28 12.17
C ARG A 159 -4.91 3.46 11.90
N ASP A 160 -4.95 2.76 10.77
CA ASP A 160 -6.11 1.99 10.31
C ASP A 160 -7.40 2.84 10.34
N ILE A 161 -7.31 4.03 9.72
CA ILE A 161 -8.41 4.98 9.55
C ILE A 161 -8.73 5.16 8.05
N LEU A 162 -9.79 5.92 7.75
CA LEU A 162 -10.23 6.21 6.38
C LEU A 162 -9.16 6.97 5.58
N PHE A 163 -9.20 6.85 4.24
CA PHE A 163 -8.32 7.62 3.35
C PHE A 163 -8.87 9.01 3.00
N SER A 164 -10.12 9.27 3.31
CA SER A 164 -10.74 10.59 3.26
C SER A 164 -11.69 10.75 4.44
N VAL A 165 -12.05 12.00 4.73
CA VAL A 165 -12.91 12.32 5.88
C VAL A 165 -13.99 13.31 5.46
N PRO A 166 -15.24 13.11 5.89
CA PRO A 166 -16.29 14.06 5.57
C PRO A 166 -16.18 15.26 6.52
N TYR A 167 -16.65 16.42 6.09
CA TYR A 167 -16.73 17.62 6.92
C TYR A 167 -17.87 18.53 6.48
N SER A 168 -18.38 19.32 7.41
CA SER A 168 -19.38 20.35 7.16
C SER A 168 -18.75 21.74 6.99
N GLY A 169 -19.34 22.59 6.15
CA GLY A 169 -18.94 24.00 6.03
C GLY A 169 -17.85 24.27 4.99
N PRO A 170 -17.27 25.48 5.00
CA PRO A 170 -16.38 25.92 3.92
C PRO A 170 -15.00 25.27 3.98
N GLU A 171 -14.48 25.01 5.17
CA GLU A 171 -13.11 24.53 5.41
C GLU A 171 -13.10 23.18 6.15
N PRO A 172 -12.14 22.29 5.83
CA PRO A 172 -11.98 21.03 6.53
C PRO A 172 -11.31 21.27 7.89
N THR A 173 -12.10 21.61 8.91
CA THR A 173 -11.63 21.70 10.29
C THR A 173 -11.83 20.38 11.02
N ARG A 174 -11.06 20.15 12.09
CA ARG A 174 -11.19 18.95 12.92
C ARG A 174 -12.58 18.85 13.54
N GLY A 175 -13.12 19.96 14.05
CA GLY A 175 -14.46 20.00 14.64
C GLY A 175 -15.55 19.65 13.62
N ALA A 176 -15.48 20.23 12.42
CA ALA A 176 -16.42 19.92 11.34
C ALA A 176 -16.34 18.46 10.89
N ALA A 177 -15.14 17.88 10.86
CA ALA A 177 -14.96 16.47 10.52
C ALA A 177 -15.52 15.53 11.59
N ILE A 178 -15.33 15.83 12.88
CA ILE A 178 -15.88 15.02 13.97
C ILE A 178 -17.41 14.98 13.90
N GLU A 179 -18.07 16.13 13.70
CA GLU A 179 -19.54 16.18 13.62
C GLU A 179 -20.08 15.47 12.38
N ALA A 180 -19.40 15.61 11.24
CA ALA A 180 -19.72 14.88 10.02
C ALA A 180 -19.57 13.35 10.21
N LEU A 181 -18.47 12.89 10.82
CA LEU A 181 -18.24 11.48 11.13
C LEU A 181 -19.30 10.92 12.08
N LYS A 182 -19.73 11.67 13.10
CA LYS A 182 -20.85 11.26 13.98
C LYS A 182 -22.14 11.06 13.20
N LYS A 183 -22.44 11.96 12.26
CA LYS A 183 -23.63 11.85 11.39
C LYS A 183 -23.57 10.59 10.51
N ILE A 184 -22.41 10.28 9.93
CA ILE A 184 -22.20 9.05 9.15
C ILE A 184 -22.30 7.81 10.02
N GLU A 185 -21.61 7.77 11.16
CA GLU A 185 -21.63 6.63 12.10
C GLU A 185 -23.05 6.33 12.60
N ALA A 186 -23.85 7.37 12.88
CA ALA A 186 -25.23 7.21 13.30
C ALA A 186 -26.13 6.63 12.18
N ALA A 187 -25.77 6.84 10.91
CA ALA A 187 -26.50 6.31 9.76
C ALA A 187 -26.02 4.90 9.33
N ASN A 188 -24.75 4.58 9.59
CA ASN A 188 -24.17 3.26 9.33
C ASN A 188 -23.04 2.96 10.33
N ASP A 189 -23.36 2.17 11.34
CA ASP A 189 -22.46 1.79 12.43
C ASP A 189 -21.56 0.59 12.08
N ALA A 190 -21.73 -0.01 10.91
CA ALA A 190 -20.88 -1.09 10.39
C ALA A 190 -19.54 -0.57 9.83
N LEU A 191 -19.41 0.74 9.60
CA LEU A 191 -18.18 1.37 9.13
C LEU A 191 -17.20 1.55 10.31
N VAL A 192 -16.38 0.53 10.56
CA VAL A 192 -15.46 0.46 11.70
C VAL A 192 -14.42 1.58 11.68
N ARG A 193 -13.83 1.90 10.53
CA ARG A 193 -12.86 2.98 10.35
C ARG A 193 -13.50 4.36 10.45
N VAL A 194 -14.78 4.55 10.17
CA VAL A 194 -15.49 5.81 10.50
C VAL A 194 -15.37 6.08 12.00
N ARG A 195 -15.74 5.10 12.84
CA ARG A 195 -15.61 5.20 14.29
C ARG A 195 -14.16 5.44 14.74
N LYS A 196 -13.20 4.65 14.22
CA LYS A 196 -11.77 4.81 14.56
C LYS A 196 -11.25 6.21 14.20
N THR A 197 -11.63 6.73 13.03
CA THR A 197 -11.23 8.07 12.56
C THR A 197 -11.77 9.14 13.51
N ARG A 198 -13.05 9.04 13.90
CA ARG A 198 -13.68 9.97 14.85
C ARG A 198 -12.96 9.96 16.19
N GLU A 199 -12.79 8.78 16.79
CA GLU A 199 -12.15 8.62 18.10
C GLU A 199 -10.70 9.13 18.10
N LEU A 200 -9.97 8.92 17.01
CA LEU A 200 -8.63 9.48 16.84
C LEU A 200 -8.67 11.01 16.84
N PHE A 201 -9.57 11.61 16.07
CA PHE A 201 -9.65 13.07 15.94
C PHE A 201 -10.10 13.73 17.25
N GLU A 202 -10.96 13.08 18.03
CA GLU A 202 -11.35 13.51 19.36
C GLU A 202 -10.17 13.52 20.35
N LYS A 203 -9.23 12.58 20.23
CA LYS A 203 -8.03 12.48 21.09
C LYS A 203 -6.94 13.49 20.75
N LEU A 204 -6.88 13.97 19.51
CA LEU A 204 -5.88 14.95 19.09
C LEU A 204 -6.21 16.35 19.64
N SER A 205 -5.23 17.25 19.64
CA SER A 205 -5.40 18.66 20.03
C SER A 205 -5.17 19.59 18.84
N GLY A 206 -5.71 20.81 18.90
CA GLY A 206 -5.66 21.78 17.80
C GLY A 206 -6.94 21.83 16.96
N ASP A 207 -7.05 22.79 16.05
CA ASP A 207 -8.21 22.97 15.17
C ASP A 207 -8.02 22.46 13.73
N PRO A 208 -6.80 22.50 13.14
CA PRO A 208 -6.59 21.97 11.79
C PRO A 208 -6.92 20.48 11.69
N LEU A 209 -7.46 20.08 10.54
CA LEU A 209 -7.68 18.67 10.23
C LEU A 209 -6.34 17.95 10.12
N PRO A 210 -6.08 16.92 10.95
CA PRO A 210 -4.81 16.22 10.92
C PRO A 210 -4.68 15.40 9.64
N PHE A 211 -3.44 15.27 9.15
CA PHE A 211 -3.07 14.41 8.01
C PHE A 211 -3.70 14.82 6.67
N LEU A 212 -4.20 16.04 6.53
CA LEU A 212 -4.76 16.52 5.26
C LEU A 212 -3.72 16.44 4.14
N LYS A 213 -4.08 15.78 3.04
CA LYS A 213 -3.31 15.78 1.79
C LYS A 213 -3.52 17.13 1.11
N LYS A 214 -2.44 17.90 0.97
CA LYS A 214 -2.45 19.22 0.33
C LYS A 214 -2.58 19.12 -1.17
#